data_AF-A0A2C6A3X1-F1
#
_entry.id   AF-A0A2C6A3X1-F1
#
_cell.length_a   1.000
_cell.length_b   1.000
_cell.length_c   1.000
_cell.angle_alpha   90.00
_cell.angle_beta   90.00
_cell.angle_gamma   90.00
#
_symmetry.space_group_name_H-M   'P 1'
#
loop_
_entity.id
_entity.type
_entity.pdbx_description
1 polymer ?
#
loop_
_entity_poly.entity_id
_entity_poly.type
_entity_poly.pdbx_seq_one_letter_code
_entity_poly.pdbx_strand_id
1 'polypeptide(L)'
;MSSRAISAPRRTAVAAGGTAGLALLCLSCRWKTLMLTCLALLVALAVFVTARHAQIVALRRATRWPRPPWLSRERPGRRRSAQHYLFVLGSGGHTKEMLMMMDDGFRDFAGCHRRYLISSGDRVSHHQLEDYEKQLAQLCRAADSSPGSYDTRVVARARRVHQSLWTTPLTSLLSIVAVFSVLLSPPPGPTGERLPYPTQIFSNGPATGFFVGLAAHLLKIFYVVPEDSMRFVYIESWARISTLSLTGRLLLYTDVADAFYVQHQELAAAHGLVNAGEMVFNSRRADAQPSPLV
;
A
#
# COMPACT_ATOMS: atom_id res chain seq x y z
N MET A 1 39.00 -58.23 80.24
CA MET A 1 39.22 -56.79 80.57
C MET A 1 38.23 -55.95 79.78
N SER A 2 37.73 -54.90 80.42
CA SER A 2 36.56 -54.06 80.09
C SER A 2 36.56 -53.40 78.70
N SER A 3 35.41 -53.29 78.03
CA SER A 3 34.66 -52.02 77.92
C SER A 3 33.70 -51.94 76.70
N ARG A 4 32.52 -51.40 77.02
CA ARG A 4 31.33 -50.95 76.29
C ARG A 4 31.43 -50.49 74.83
N ALA A 5 30.35 -50.82 74.10
CA ALA A 5 29.85 -50.17 72.89
C ALA A 5 29.30 -48.75 73.17
N ILE A 6 29.50 -47.81 72.24
CA ILE A 6 28.65 -46.62 72.02
C ILE A 6 28.57 -46.34 70.51
N SER A 7 27.34 -46.14 70.03
CA SER A 7 26.93 -45.90 68.66
C SER A 7 26.71 -44.42 68.34
N ALA A 8 26.79 -44.08 67.03
CA ALA A 8 26.19 -42.93 66.31
C ALA A 8 26.79 -41.51 66.58
N PRO A 9 26.75 -40.53 65.61
CA PRO A 9 25.69 -40.35 64.62
C PRO A 9 26.09 -40.10 63.15
N ARG A 10 25.26 -40.68 62.26
CA ARG A 10 25.01 -40.17 60.89
C ARG A 10 24.21 -38.88 60.99
N ARG A 11 24.77 -37.73 60.59
CA ARG A 11 24.01 -36.58 60.07
C ARG A 11 24.90 -35.78 59.14
N THR A 12 24.54 -35.71 57.85
CA THR A 12 24.30 -34.47 57.08
C THR A 12 24.27 -34.79 55.58
N ALA A 13 23.07 -34.95 55.02
CA ALA A 13 22.85 -34.92 53.57
C ALA A 13 21.41 -34.52 53.26
N VAL A 14 21.02 -33.26 53.52
CA VAL A 14 19.67 -32.76 53.14
C VAL A 14 19.66 -31.33 52.56
N ALA A 15 20.71 -30.51 52.72
CA ALA A 15 20.59 -29.08 52.40
C ALA A 15 20.72 -28.69 50.90
N ALA A 16 21.29 -29.53 50.03
CA ALA A 16 21.61 -29.14 48.64
C ALA A 16 20.44 -29.25 47.64
N GLY A 17 19.40 -30.04 47.94
CA GLY A 17 18.27 -30.24 47.03
C GLY A 17 17.25 -29.09 47.02
N GLY A 18 17.08 -28.40 48.15
CA GLY A 18 16.06 -27.35 48.31
C GLY A 18 16.36 -26.06 47.54
N THR A 19 17.62 -25.67 47.43
CA THR A 19 18.05 -24.44 46.75
C THR A 19 17.96 -24.56 45.23
N ALA A 20 18.33 -25.70 44.66
CA ALA A 20 18.18 -25.99 43.24
C ALA A 20 16.69 -26.09 42.84
N GLY A 21 15.85 -26.72 43.67
CA GLY A 21 14.41 -26.78 43.48
C GLY A 21 13.75 -25.40 43.48
N LEU A 22 14.09 -24.55 44.45
CA LEU A 22 13.57 -23.17 44.51
C LEU A 22 14.02 -22.33 43.30
N ALA A 23 15.28 -22.45 42.87
CA ALA A 23 15.79 -21.72 41.72
C ALA A 23 15.07 -22.13 40.41
N LEU A 24 14.83 -23.43 40.21
CA LEU A 24 14.06 -23.96 39.08
C LEU A 24 12.59 -23.51 39.13
N LEU A 25 11.97 -23.51 40.31
CA LEU A 25 10.61 -22.98 40.51
C LEU A 25 10.53 -21.47 40.20
N CYS A 26 11.48 -20.67 40.68
CA CYS A 26 11.54 -19.23 40.38
C CYS A 26 11.84 -18.93 38.91
N LEU A 27 12.67 -19.73 38.25
CA LEU A 27 12.94 -19.60 36.81
C LEU A 27 11.70 -19.98 35.99
N SER A 28 11.01 -21.06 36.39
CA SER A 28 9.76 -21.52 35.78
C SER A 28 8.63 -20.52 35.95
N CYS A 29 8.52 -19.88 37.13
CA CYS A 29 7.57 -18.80 37.38
C CYS A 29 7.88 -17.59 36.49
N ARG A 30 9.16 -17.18 36.38
CA ARG A 30 9.57 -16.06 35.51
C ARG A 30 9.27 -16.32 34.03
N TRP A 31 9.53 -17.52 33.53
CA TRP A 31 9.22 -17.90 32.14
C TRP A 31 7.72 -17.95 31.87
N LYS A 32 6.92 -18.51 32.79
CA LYS A 32 5.45 -18.50 32.67
C LYS A 32 4.90 -17.07 32.66
N THR A 33 5.39 -16.21 33.54
CA THR A 33 5.01 -14.79 33.55
C THR A 33 5.41 -14.12 32.23
N LEU A 34 6.63 -14.34 31.73
CA LEU A 34 7.07 -13.81 30.44
C LEU A 34 6.15 -14.26 29.30
N MET A 35 5.87 -15.56 29.19
CA MET A 35 4.98 -16.11 28.15
C MET A 35 3.56 -15.53 28.25
N LEU A 36 3.01 -15.43 29.45
CA LEU A 36 1.69 -14.82 29.68
C LEU A 36 1.68 -13.33 29.30
N THR A 37 2.74 -12.59 29.62
CA THR A 37 2.86 -11.17 29.22
C THR A 37 2.98 -11.02 27.70
N CYS A 38 3.79 -11.84 27.03
CA CYS A 38 3.89 -11.83 25.57
C CYS A 38 2.54 -12.17 24.92
N LEU A 39 1.83 -13.18 25.43
CA LEU A 39 0.50 -13.53 24.95
C LEU A 39 -0.50 -12.38 25.17
N ALA A 40 -0.51 -11.77 26.34
CA ALA A 40 -1.37 -10.63 26.65
C ALA A 40 -1.09 -9.44 25.72
N LEU A 41 0.18 -9.13 25.44
CA LEU A 41 0.58 -8.09 24.49
C LEU A 41 0.16 -8.42 23.06
N LEU A 42 0.28 -9.68 22.63
CA LEU A 42 -0.17 -10.12 21.31
C LEU A 42 -1.70 -10.00 21.17
N VAL A 43 -2.45 -10.38 22.20
CA VAL A 43 -3.92 -10.24 22.23
C VAL A 43 -4.29 -8.75 22.21
N ALA A 44 -3.65 -7.92 23.03
CA ALA A 44 -3.90 -6.48 23.06
C ALA A 44 -3.59 -5.83 21.70
N LEU A 45 -2.48 -6.22 21.05
CA LEU A 45 -2.13 -5.76 19.71
C LEU A 45 -3.17 -6.20 18.67
N ALA A 46 -3.64 -7.44 18.72
CA ALA A 46 -4.67 -7.94 17.81
C ALA A 46 -6.01 -7.18 17.99
N VAL A 47 -6.44 -6.95 19.24
CA VAL A 47 -7.63 -6.14 19.55
C VAL A 47 -7.45 -4.71 19.04
N PHE A 48 -6.29 -4.10 19.27
CA PHE A 48 -6.00 -2.75 18.78
C PHE A 48 -6.06 -2.67 17.25
N VAL A 49 -5.35 -3.56 16.54
CA VAL A 49 -5.31 -3.58 15.08
C VAL A 49 -6.70 -3.83 14.50
N THR A 50 -7.46 -4.78 15.04
CA THR A 50 -8.81 -5.09 14.53
C THR A 50 -9.80 -3.95 14.80
N ALA A 51 -9.78 -3.34 15.98
CA ALA A 51 -10.61 -2.19 16.30
C ALA A 51 -10.29 -0.98 15.40
N ARG A 52 -9.00 -0.67 15.21
CA ARG A 52 -8.56 0.41 14.31
C ARG A 52 -8.90 0.14 12.86
N HIS A 53 -8.69 -1.09 12.39
CA HIS A 53 -9.10 -1.51 11.06
C HIS A 53 -10.61 -1.29 10.85
N ALA A 54 -11.45 -1.75 11.79
CA ALA A 54 -12.90 -1.57 11.73
C ALA A 54 -13.32 -0.08 11.71
N GLN A 55 -12.66 0.77 12.51
CA GLN A 55 -12.90 2.23 12.51
C GLN A 55 -12.55 2.87 11.16
N ILE A 56 -11.38 2.56 10.60
CA ILE A 56 -10.96 3.07 9.29
C ILE A 56 -11.92 2.62 8.19
N VAL A 57 -12.31 1.34 8.20
CA VAL A 57 -13.28 0.80 7.23
C VAL A 57 -14.65 1.47 7.36
N ALA A 58 -15.13 1.72 8.58
CA ALA A 58 -16.38 2.45 8.79
C ALA A 58 -16.33 3.87 8.21
N LEU A 59 -15.23 4.60 8.43
CA LEU A 59 -15.02 5.94 7.87
C LEU A 59 -14.95 5.93 6.34
N ARG A 60 -14.29 4.93 5.76
CA ARG A 60 -14.24 4.74 4.30
C ARG A 60 -15.63 4.52 3.71
N ARG A 61 -16.42 3.63 4.32
CA ARG A 61 -17.79 3.34 3.88
C ARG A 61 -18.72 4.54 4.01
N ALA A 62 -18.47 5.43 4.99
CA ALA A 62 -19.21 6.69 5.12
C ALA A 62 -18.79 7.74 4.08
N THR A 63 -17.57 7.64 3.53
CA THR A 63 -17.06 8.57 2.53
C THR A 63 -17.71 8.33 1.17
N ARG A 64 -18.38 9.35 0.62
CA ARG A 64 -18.96 9.29 -0.72
C ARG A 64 -17.89 9.57 -1.77
N TRP A 65 -17.55 8.55 -2.53
CA TRP A 65 -16.73 8.70 -3.73
C TRP A 65 -17.57 9.18 -4.92
N PRO A 66 -16.99 9.99 -5.81
CA PRO A 66 -17.69 10.40 -7.01
C PRO A 66 -18.02 9.16 -7.85
N ARG A 67 -19.22 9.18 -8.48
CA ARG A 67 -19.71 8.14 -9.38
C ARG A 67 -19.72 8.68 -10.80
N PRO A 68 -19.37 7.86 -11.81
CA PRO A 68 -19.47 8.28 -13.20
C PRO A 68 -20.94 8.54 -13.62
N PRO A 69 -21.17 9.36 -14.66
CA PRO A 69 -20.17 10.03 -15.48
C PRO A 69 -19.48 11.17 -14.71
N TRP A 70 -18.15 11.24 -14.82
CA TRP A 70 -17.34 12.31 -14.24
C TRP A 70 -17.61 13.59 -15.03
N LEU A 71 -18.76 14.20 -14.80
CA LEU A 71 -19.07 15.52 -15.34
C LEU A 71 -18.06 16.47 -14.71
N SER A 72 -17.03 16.83 -15.47
CA SER A 72 -16.11 17.93 -15.18
C SER A 72 -16.90 19.24 -15.20
N ARG A 73 -17.80 19.43 -14.24
CA ARG A 73 -18.38 20.73 -13.96
C ARG A 73 -17.35 21.50 -13.15
N GLU A 74 -16.23 21.79 -13.78
CA GLU A 74 -15.31 22.79 -13.27
C GLU A 74 -16.10 24.09 -13.22
N ARG A 75 -16.32 24.59 -12.01
CA ARG A 75 -16.75 25.97 -11.84
C ARG A 75 -15.51 26.82 -12.15
N PRO A 76 -15.53 27.67 -13.17
CA PRO A 76 -14.41 28.56 -13.45
C PRO A 76 -14.13 29.41 -12.20
N GLY A 77 -12.88 29.43 -11.73
CA GLY A 77 -12.43 30.37 -10.70
C GLY A 77 -12.08 29.81 -9.31
N ARG A 78 -12.27 28.52 -9.00
CA ARG A 78 -11.72 27.96 -7.74
C ARG A 78 -10.26 27.56 -7.94
N ARG A 79 -9.33 28.31 -7.35
CA ARG A 79 -7.92 27.90 -7.25
C ARG A 79 -7.87 26.46 -6.73
N ARG A 80 -7.37 25.52 -7.55
CA ARG A 80 -7.22 24.13 -7.14
C ARG A 80 -6.30 24.10 -5.92
N SER A 81 -6.76 23.46 -4.85
CA SER A 81 -5.90 23.20 -3.69
C SER A 81 -4.69 22.41 -4.18
N ALA A 82 -3.52 22.62 -3.57
CA ALA A 82 -2.36 21.80 -3.89
C ALA A 82 -2.72 20.31 -3.75
N GLN A 83 -2.22 19.47 -4.65
CA GLN A 83 -2.47 18.03 -4.64
C GLN A 83 -1.15 17.29 -4.78
N HIS A 84 -1.02 16.17 -4.08
CA HIS A 84 0.14 15.29 -4.18
C HIS A 84 -0.35 13.87 -4.51
N TYR A 85 -0.19 13.46 -5.76
CA TYR A 85 -0.62 12.17 -6.25
C TYR A 85 0.54 11.19 -6.30
N LEU A 86 0.29 9.93 -5.95
CA LEU A 86 1.22 8.82 -6.15
C LEU A 86 0.62 7.81 -7.13
N PHE A 87 1.31 7.52 -8.21
CA PHE A 87 0.90 6.53 -9.20
C PHE A 87 1.82 5.31 -9.14
N VAL A 88 1.24 4.14 -8.89
CA VAL A 88 1.97 2.87 -8.90
C VAL A 88 1.97 2.31 -10.32
N LEU A 89 3.13 2.35 -10.97
CA LEU A 89 3.30 1.87 -12.34
C LEU A 89 3.60 0.36 -12.33
N GLY A 90 2.63 -0.44 -12.77
CA GLY A 90 2.78 -1.88 -12.96
C GLY A 90 3.59 -2.19 -14.23
N SER A 91 4.35 -3.29 -14.25
CA SER A 91 5.26 -3.56 -15.37
C SER A 91 4.58 -3.73 -16.72
N GLY A 92 5.17 -3.18 -17.79
CA GLY A 92 4.71 -3.36 -19.17
C GLY A 92 3.34 -2.73 -19.43
N GLY A 93 2.35 -3.53 -19.85
CA GLY A 93 1.02 -3.05 -20.25
C GLY A 93 0.28 -2.27 -19.17
N HIS A 94 0.44 -2.64 -17.90
CA HIS A 94 -0.19 -1.93 -16.78
C HIS A 94 0.30 -0.48 -16.65
N THR A 95 1.57 -0.19 -16.96
CA THR A 95 2.09 1.19 -16.97
C THR A 95 1.36 2.00 -18.03
N LYS A 96 1.28 1.46 -19.26
CA LYS A 96 0.57 2.13 -20.36
C LYS A 96 -0.89 2.39 -20.00
N GLU A 97 -1.60 1.40 -19.47
CA GLU A 97 -2.99 1.58 -19.03
C GLU A 97 -3.14 2.66 -17.96
N MET A 98 -2.24 2.72 -16.96
CA MET A 98 -2.28 3.76 -15.93
C MET A 98 -2.07 5.15 -16.53
N LEU A 99 -1.06 5.30 -17.39
CA LEU A 99 -0.77 6.58 -18.06
C LEU A 99 -1.90 7.02 -18.99
N MET A 100 -2.58 6.08 -19.66
CA MET A 100 -3.77 6.36 -20.48
C MET A 100 -4.97 6.77 -19.62
N MET A 101 -5.20 6.14 -18.46
CA MET A 101 -6.26 6.54 -17.53
C MET A 101 -6.04 7.92 -16.91
N MET A 102 -4.78 8.33 -16.77
CA MET A 102 -4.41 9.68 -16.35
C MET A 102 -4.68 10.73 -17.44
N ASP A 103 -5.02 10.31 -18.65
CA ASP A 103 -5.16 11.19 -19.80
C ASP A 103 -6.63 11.47 -20.16
N ASP A 104 -7.30 12.23 -19.31
CA ASP A 104 -8.68 12.69 -19.50
C ASP A 104 -8.80 13.96 -20.37
N GLY A 105 -7.68 14.38 -20.99
CA GLY A 105 -7.56 15.63 -21.73
C GLY A 105 -7.44 16.87 -20.85
N PHE A 106 -7.27 16.71 -19.53
CA PHE A 106 -6.97 17.80 -18.61
C PHE A 106 -5.54 18.30 -18.81
N ARG A 107 -5.37 19.62 -18.82
CA ARG A 107 -4.13 20.28 -19.25
C ARG A 107 -3.54 21.23 -18.22
N ASP A 108 -4.15 21.42 -17.04
CA ASP A 108 -3.62 22.35 -16.02
C ASP A 108 -3.34 21.68 -14.67
N PHE A 109 -2.11 21.23 -14.50
CA PHE A 109 -1.65 20.61 -13.26
C PHE A 109 -0.95 21.62 -12.33
N ALA A 110 -1.27 22.92 -12.44
CA ALA A 110 -0.74 23.92 -11.52
C ALA A 110 -1.04 23.55 -10.05
N GLY A 111 0.01 23.53 -9.22
CA GLY A 111 -0.09 23.15 -7.80
C GLY A 111 -0.21 21.64 -7.54
N CYS A 112 -0.14 20.80 -8.58
CA CYS A 112 -0.09 19.35 -8.43
C CYS A 112 1.36 18.83 -8.44
N HIS A 113 1.65 17.88 -7.56
CA HIS A 113 2.85 17.05 -7.61
C HIS A 113 2.47 15.60 -7.92
N ARG A 114 3.13 14.98 -8.90
CA ARG A 114 2.92 13.58 -9.28
C ARG A 114 4.16 12.77 -8.97
N ARG A 115 4.07 11.84 -8.03
CA ARG A 115 5.09 10.84 -7.78
C ARG A 115 4.77 9.57 -8.55
N TYR A 116 5.74 9.02 -9.26
CA TYR A 116 5.63 7.75 -9.96
C TYR A 116 6.47 6.68 -9.26
N LEU A 117 5.81 5.60 -8.85
CA LEU A 117 6.46 4.44 -8.26
C LEU A 117 6.74 3.41 -9.35
N ILE A 118 8.02 3.13 -9.60
CA ILE A 118 8.48 2.17 -10.61
C ILE A 118 9.14 0.99 -9.92
N SER A 119 8.91 -0.21 -10.47
CA SER A 119 9.56 -1.42 -10.01
C SER A 119 11.01 -1.52 -10.51
N SER A 120 11.93 -1.98 -9.65
CA SER A 120 13.35 -2.14 -9.98
C SER A 120 13.54 -2.99 -11.24
N GLY A 121 14.38 -2.51 -12.17
CA GLY A 121 14.68 -3.20 -13.43
C GLY A 121 13.60 -3.07 -14.52
N ASP A 122 12.56 -2.24 -14.31
CA ASP A 122 11.56 -1.95 -15.34
C ASP A 122 11.93 -0.71 -16.17
N ARG A 123 12.85 -0.89 -17.12
CA ARG A 123 13.29 0.19 -18.02
C ARG A 123 12.18 0.61 -18.99
N VAL A 124 11.30 -0.32 -19.36
CA VAL A 124 10.19 -0.07 -20.30
C VAL A 124 9.21 0.91 -19.68
N SER A 125 8.78 0.66 -18.44
CA SER A 125 7.91 1.59 -17.71
C SER A 125 8.54 2.97 -17.50
N HIS A 126 9.87 3.02 -17.28
CA HIS A 126 10.58 4.29 -17.15
C HIS A 126 10.54 5.12 -18.43
N HIS A 127 10.83 4.51 -19.58
CA HIS A 127 10.78 5.22 -20.87
C HIS A 127 9.36 5.65 -21.24
N GLN A 128 8.35 4.79 -21.01
CA GLN A 128 6.94 5.17 -21.23
C GLN A 128 6.52 6.39 -20.39
N LEU A 129 6.99 6.46 -19.15
CA LEU A 129 6.74 7.62 -18.28
C LEU A 129 7.46 8.88 -18.78
N GLU A 130 8.73 8.77 -19.18
CA GLU A 130 9.48 9.90 -19.73
C GLU A 130 8.80 10.48 -20.98
N ASP A 131 8.32 9.62 -21.87
CA ASP A 131 7.63 10.04 -23.08
C ASP A 131 6.28 10.68 -22.74
N TYR A 132 5.54 10.13 -21.77
CA TYR A 132 4.29 10.71 -21.27
C TYR A 132 4.47 12.12 -20.68
N GLU A 133 5.48 12.33 -19.82
CA GLU A 133 5.73 13.64 -19.20
C GLU A 133 6.27 14.66 -20.23
N LYS A 134 7.08 14.23 -21.21
CA LYS A 134 7.50 15.09 -22.33
C LYS A 134 6.29 15.55 -23.15
N GLN A 135 5.40 14.63 -23.49
CA GLN A 135 4.19 14.95 -24.24
C GLN A 135 3.27 15.85 -23.43
N LEU A 136 3.05 15.57 -22.14
CA LEU A 136 2.27 16.42 -21.25
C LEU A 136 2.86 17.84 -21.20
N ALA A 137 4.17 17.98 -21.06
CA ALA A 137 4.83 19.28 -21.05
C ALA A 137 4.66 20.05 -22.38
N GLN A 138 4.70 19.36 -23.53
CA GLN A 138 4.44 19.98 -24.83
C GLN A 138 2.98 20.45 -24.96
N LEU A 139 2.02 19.62 -24.53
CA LEU A 139 0.60 19.95 -24.56
C LEU A 139 0.25 21.12 -23.63
N CYS A 140 0.82 21.15 -22.43
CA CYS A 140 0.65 22.26 -21.50
C CYS A 140 1.24 23.56 -22.06
N ARG A 141 2.43 23.52 -22.67
CA ARG A 141 3.02 24.69 -23.34
C ARG A 141 2.15 25.21 -24.49
N ALA A 142 1.59 24.32 -25.29
CA ALA A 142 0.69 24.70 -26.38
C ALA A 142 -0.63 25.33 -25.88
N ALA A 143 -1.04 25.04 -24.64
CA ALA A 143 -2.28 25.52 -24.02
C ALA A 143 -2.06 26.63 -22.98
N ASP A 144 -0.84 27.19 -22.89
CA ASP A 144 -0.42 28.19 -21.89
C ASP A 144 -0.74 27.78 -20.44
N SER A 145 -0.52 26.51 -20.13
CA SER A 145 -0.79 25.91 -18.82
C SER A 145 0.46 25.25 -18.22
N SER A 146 0.39 24.90 -16.93
CA SER A 146 1.51 24.26 -16.23
C SER A 146 1.34 22.74 -16.14
N PRO A 147 2.36 21.94 -16.50
CA PRO A 147 2.33 20.50 -16.24
C PRO A 147 2.54 20.18 -14.75
N GLY A 148 2.82 21.14 -13.87
CA GLY A 148 3.11 20.88 -12.45
C GLY A 148 4.50 20.26 -12.24
N SER A 149 4.69 19.60 -11.09
CA SER A 149 5.96 18.95 -10.73
C SER A 149 5.80 17.44 -10.65
N TYR A 150 6.88 16.69 -10.89
CA TYR A 150 6.88 15.24 -10.73
C TYR A 150 8.20 14.72 -10.17
N ASP A 151 8.17 13.56 -9.53
CA ASP A 151 9.35 12.79 -9.16
C ASP A 151 9.13 11.29 -9.38
N THR A 152 10.22 10.54 -9.52
CA THR A 152 10.20 9.09 -9.75
C THR A 152 10.90 8.40 -8.60
N ARG A 153 10.27 7.36 -8.03
CA ARG A 153 10.85 6.53 -6.98
C ARG A 153 10.87 5.08 -7.43
N VAL A 154 12.01 4.43 -7.24
CA VAL A 154 12.20 3.03 -7.61
C VAL A 154 12.12 2.16 -6.36
N VAL A 155 11.28 1.14 -6.40
CA VAL A 155 11.15 0.15 -5.31
C VAL A 155 11.51 -1.23 -5.84
N ALA A 156 12.14 -2.06 -4.99
CA ALA A 156 12.44 -3.45 -5.31
C ALA A 156 11.17 -4.19 -5.76
N ARG A 157 11.27 -5.04 -6.78
CA ARG A 157 10.15 -5.89 -7.19
C ARG A 157 9.73 -6.80 -6.04
N ALA A 158 8.43 -6.79 -5.75
CA ALA A 158 7.75 -7.68 -4.81
C ALA A 158 8.10 -9.17 -5.01
N ARG A 159 8.25 -9.59 -6.26
CA ARG A 159 8.66 -10.94 -6.66
C ARG A 159 9.41 -10.86 -7.99
N ARG A 160 10.54 -11.55 -8.11
CA ARG A 160 11.19 -11.75 -9.42
C ARG A 160 10.47 -12.84 -10.21
N VAL A 161 10.37 -12.68 -11.52
CA VAL A 161 9.85 -13.74 -12.42
C VAL A 161 10.74 -14.98 -12.23
N HIS A 162 10.16 -16.16 -12.04
CA HIS A 162 10.83 -17.43 -11.67
C HIS A 162 11.32 -17.58 -10.22
N GLN A 163 10.95 -16.67 -9.32
CA GLN A 163 11.30 -16.84 -7.91
C GLN A 163 10.46 -17.94 -7.24
N SER A 164 11.13 -18.77 -6.44
CA SER A 164 10.50 -19.80 -5.61
C SER A 164 9.53 -19.19 -4.60
N LEU A 165 8.40 -19.86 -4.39
CA LEU A 165 7.37 -19.40 -3.44
C LEU A 165 7.91 -19.27 -2.01
N TRP A 166 8.98 -19.99 -1.66
CA TRP A 166 9.61 -19.97 -0.34
C TRP A 166 10.47 -18.73 -0.07
N THR A 167 11.11 -18.14 -1.08
CA THR A 167 11.92 -16.91 -0.92
C THR A 167 11.07 -15.63 -1.13
N THR A 168 9.85 -15.82 -1.61
CA THR A 168 8.88 -14.74 -1.88
C THR A 168 8.51 -13.93 -0.63
N PRO A 169 8.29 -14.51 0.57
CA PRO A 169 7.93 -13.74 1.77
C PRO A 169 8.99 -12.72 2.19
N LEU A 170 10.27 -13.11 2.17
CA LEU A 170 11.38 -12.22 2.56
C LEU A 170 11.51 -11.03 1.60
N THR A 171 11.48 -11.32 0.29
CA THR A 171 11.54 -10.27 -0.75
C THR A 171 10.30 -9.37 -0.75
N SER A 172 9.13 -9.93 -0.42
CA SER A 172 7.90 -9.15 -0.22
C SER A 172 8.01 -8.21 0.97
N LEU A 173 8.54 -8.67 2.11
CA LEU A 173 8.74 -7.83 3.29
C LEU A 173 9.71 -6.68 3.03
N LEU A 174 10.85 -6.96 2.38
CA LEU A 174 11.81 -5.92 1.98
C LEU A 174 11.18 -4.88 1.05
N SER A 175 10.30 -5.33 0.13
CA SER A 175 9.57 -4.43 -0.75
C SER A 175 8.60 -3.55 0.03
N ILE A 176 7.87 -4.09 1.01
CA ILE A 176 6.99 -3.32 1.89
C ILE A 176 7.78 -2.29 2.71
N VAL A 177 8.96 -2.65 3.24
CA VAL A 177 9.84 -1.71 3.96
C VAL A 177 10.28 -0.57 3.05
N ALA A 178 10.69 -0.87 1.81
CA ALA A 178 11.03 0.15 0.83
C ALA A 178 9.83 1.05 0.50
N VAL A 179 8.61 0.50 0.40
CA VAL A 179 7.39 1.29 0.19
C VAL A 179 7.15 2.28 1.33
N PHE A 180 7.34 1.90 2.60
CA PHE A 180 7.21 2.85 3.71
C PHE A 180 8.15 4.05 3.55
N SER A 181 9.40 3.81 3.13
CA SER A 181 10.35 4.90 2.89
C SER A 181 9.86 5.87 1.80
N VAL A 182 9.20 5.34 0.75
CA VAL A 182 8.66 6.17 -0.34
C VAL A 182 7.42 6.94 0.10
N LEU A 183 6.51 6.31 0.85
CA LEU A 183 5.27 6.95 1.33
C LEU A 183 5.54 8.06 2.35
N LEU A 184 6.58 7.90 3.18
CA LEU A 184 6.95 8.86 4.22
C LEU A 184 7.94 9.93 3.73
N SER A 185 8.51 9.78 2.54
CA SER A 185 9.40 10.79 1.96
C SER A 185 8.59 11.95 1.37
N PRO A 186 8.78 13.21 1.82
CA PRO A 186 8.14 14.35 1.17
C PRO A 186 8.67 14.53 -0.27
N PRO A 187 7.88 15.11 -1.18
CA PRO A 187 8.36 15.51 -2.49
C PRO A 187 9.24 16.76 -2.40
N PRO A 188 10.17 16.96 -3.35
CA PRO A 188 10.99 18.16 -3.38
C PRO A 188 10.15 19.41 -3.70
N GLY A 189 10.53 20.55 -3.12
CA GLY A 189 9.92 21.85 -3.39
C GLY A 189 8.73 22.22 -2.49
N PRO A 190 8.04 23.33 -2.78
CA PRO A 190 7.04 23.93 -1.88
C PRO A 190 5.80 23.05 -1.68
N THR A 191 5.52 22.12 -2.59
CA THR A 191 4.43 21.16 -2.43
C THR A 191 4.72 20.18 -1.30
N GLY A 192 5.98 19.76 -1.10
CA GLY A 192 6.32 18.80 -0.05
C GLY A 192 6.31 19.38 1.36
N GLU A 193 6.58 20.67 1.50
CA GLU A 193 6.43 21.39 2.77
C GLU A 193 4.96 21.45 3.20
N ARG A 194 4.03 21.60 2.24
CA ARG A 194 2.60 21.69 2.50
C ARG A 194 1.90 20.33 2.57
N LEU A 195 2.34 19.38 1.75
CA LEU A 195 1.76 18.05 1.56
C LEU A 195 2.86 16.99 1.62
N PRO A 196 3.38 16.69 2.83
CA PRO A 196 4.45 15.72 3.00
C PRO A 196 4.04 14.30 2.58
N TYR A 197 2.74 13.99 2.67
CA TYR A 197 2.17 12.70 2.30
C TYR A 197 1.34 12.82 1.02
N PRO A 198 1.28 11.77 0.18
CA PRO A 198 0.35 11.73 -0.94
C PRO A 198 -1.09 11.90 -0.44
N THR A 199 -1.88 12.75 -1.11
CA THR A 199 -3.31 12.87 -0.84
C THR A 199 -4.05 11.65 -1.36
N GLN A 200 -3.68 11.17 -2.55
CA GLN A 200 -4.26 10.02 -3.22
C GLN A 200 -3.18 9.15 -3.85
N ILE A 201 -3.41 7.84 -3.83
CA ILE A 201 -2.54 6.82 -4.40
C ILE A 201 -3.36 6.02 -5.39
N PHE A 202 -2.88 5.91 -6.63
CA PHE A 202 -3.56 5.16 -7.69
C PHE A 202 -2.75 3.92 -8.07
N SER A 203 -3.44 2.80 -8.27
CA SER A 203 -2.83 1.57 -8.76
C SER A 203 -3.81 0.79 -9.63
N ASN A 204 -3.30 0.25 -10.74
CA ASN A 204 -3.95 -0.77 -11.56
C ASN A 204 -3.10 -2.04 -11.69
N GLY A 205 -1.92 -2.03 -11.05
CA GLY A 205 -0.92 -3.06 -11.18
C GLY A 205 -1.08 -4.19 -10.15
N PRO A 206 -0.38 -5.31 -10.35
CA PRO A 206 -0.42 -6.50 -9.50
C PRO A 206 0.29 -6.28 -8.14
N ALA A 207 0.93 -7.29 -7.56
CA ALA A 207 1.42 -7.36 -6.16
C ALA A 207 2.00 -6.06 -5.55
N THR A 208 2.79 -5.27 -6.29
CA THR A 208 3.32 -3.98 -5.80
C THR A 208 2.22 -3.00 -5.39
N GLY A 209 1.12 -2.93 -6.16
CA GLY A 209 -0.04 -2.12 -5.83
C GLY A 209 -0.69 -2.51 -4.51
N PHE A 210 -0.85 -3.83 -4.28
CA PHE A 210 -1.36 -4.34 -3.01
C PHE A 210 -0.44 -3.97 -1.84
N PHE A 211 0.88 -4.09 -1.99
CA PHE A 211 1.84 -3.72 -0.95
C PHE A 211 1.81 -2.23 -0.62
N VAL A 212 1.62 -1.37 -1.63
CA VAL A 212 1.44 0.07 -1.41
C VAL A 212 0.15 0.37 -0.64
N GLY A 213 -0.97 -0.24 -1.05
CA GLY A 213 -2.22 -0.10 -0.31
C GLY A 213 -2.13 -0.61 1.13
N LEU A 214 -1.49 -1.77 1.34
CA LEU A 214 -1.26 -2.34 2.66
C LEU A 214 -0.37 -1.45 3.53
N ALA A 215 0.72 -0.93 2.98
CA ALA A 215 1.61 -0.03 3.71
C ALA A 215 0.89 1.27 4.11
N ALA A 216 0.15 1.89 3.19
CA ALA A 216 -0.66 3.07 3.51
C ALA A 216 -1.71 2.77 4.60
N HIS A 217 -2.35 1.60 4.55
CA HIS A 217 -3.31 1.18 5.56
C HIS A 217 -2.65 0.93 6.93
N LEU A 218 -1.48 0.30 6.96
CA LEU A 218 -0.72 0.09 8.21
C LEU A 218 -0.29 1.42 8.83
N LEU A 219 0.16 2.39 8.04
CA LEU A 219 0.50 3.74 8.53
C LEU A 219 -0.71 4.41 9.21
N LYS A 220 -1.92 4.22 8.67
CA LYS A 220 -3.17 4.73 9.27
C LYS A 220 -3.56 3.98 10.54
N ILE A 221 -3.41 2.65 10.58
CA ILE A 221 -3.70 1.83 11.77
C ILE A 221 -2.89 2.34 12.98
N PHE A 222 -1.61 2.63 12.77
CA PHE A 222 -0.69 3.07 13.83
C PHE A 222 -0.63 4.60 14.00
N TYR A 223 -1.54 5.36 13.39
CA TYR A 223 -1.59 6.84 13.48
C TYR A 223 -0.30 7.55 13.06
N VAL A 224 0.52 6.92 12.20
CA VAL A 224 1.75 7.52 11.68
C VAL A 224 1.41 8.63 10.67
N VAL A 225 0.29 8.49 9.97
CA VAL A 225 -0.20 9.47 8.98
C VAL A 225 -1.66 9.82 9.25
N PRO A 226 -2.12 11.03 8.86
CA PRO A 226 -3.52 11.43 8.96
C PRO A 226 -4.45 10.51 8.16
N GLU A 227 -5.66 10.27 8.67
CA GLU A 227 -6.63 9.34 8.06
C GLU A 227 -7.14 9.81 6.69
N ASP A 228 -7.18 11.12 6.46
CA ASP A 228 -7.62 11.78 5.24
C ASP A 228 -6.55 11.80 4.13
N SER A 229 -5.31 11.46 4.48
CA SER A 229 -4.19 11.30 3.55
C SER A 229 -4.11 9.89 2.95
N MET A 230 -3.25 9.70 1.94
CA MET A 230 -2.95 8.40 1.32
C MET A 230 -4.20 7.59 0.94
N ARG A 231 -5.21 8.23 0.34
CA ARG A 231 -6.41 7.52 -0.09
C ARG A 231 -6.05 6.60 -1.24
N PHE A 232 -6.13 5.29 -1.00
CA PHE A 232 -5.74 4.28 -1.97
C PHE A 232 -6.90 3.94 -2.91
N VAL A 233 -6.73 4.26 -4.18
CA VAL A 233 -7.68 4.02 -5.26
C VAL A 233 -7.11 2.91 -6.14
N TYR A 234 -7.83 1.79 -6.19
CA TYR A 234 -7.48 0.68 -7.07
C TYR A 234 -8.46 0.63 -8.24
N ILE A 235 -7.91 0.50 -9.46
CA ILE A 235 -8.68 0.37 -10.68
C ILE A 235 -8.31 -0.96 -11.33
N GLU A 236 -9.23 -1.92 -11.35
CA GLU A 236 -9.04 -3.14 -12.12
C GLU A 236 -9.24 -2.81 -13.61
N SER A 237 -8.14 -2.86 -14.36
CA SER A 237 -8.09 -2.47 -15.76
C SER A 237 -8.47 -3.61 -16.74
N TRP A 238 -8.56 -3.27 -18.02
CA TRP A 238 -8.93 -4.15 -19.15
C TRP A 238 -8.14 -5.45 -19.31
N ALA A 239 -7.03 -5.63 -18.60
CA ALA A 239 -6.31 -6.90 -18.56
C ALA A 239 -7.17 -8.07 -18.04
N ARG A 240 -8.31 -7.82 -17.40
CA ARG A 240 -9.22 -8.85 -16.88
C ARG A 240 -10.69 -8.50 -17.09
N ILE A 241 -11.32 -9.27 -17.99
CA ILE A 241 -12.72 -9.06 -18.42
C ILE A 241 -13.71 -9.88 -17.58
N SER A 242 -13.36 -11.13 -17.26
CA SER A 242 -14.29 -12.11 -16.68
C SER A 242 -14.13 -12.36 -15.18
N THR A 243 -12.97 -12.02 -14.60
CA THR A 243 -12.65 -12.34 -13.20
C THR A 243 -11.77 -11.26 -12.59
N LEU A 244 -11.96 -10.98 -11.29
CA LEU A 244 -11.05 -10.11 -10.54
C LEU A 244 -9.65 -10.72 -10.48
N SER A 245 -8.62 -9.87 -10.58
CA SER A 245 -7.25 -10.29 -10.33
C SER A 245 -7.09 -10.77 -8.89
N LEU A 246 -6.02 -11.51 -8.60
CA LEU A 246 -5.71 -11.89 -7.22
C LEU A 246 -5.61 -10.65 -6.31
N THR A 247 -4.99 -9.58 -6.80
CA THR A 247 -4.91 -8.29 -6.10
C THR A 247 -6.30 -7.71 -5.85
N GLY A 248 -7.15 -7.65 -6.88
CA GLY A 248 -8.53 -7.16 -6.76
C GLY A 248 -9.35 -7.97 -5.74
N ARG A 249 -9.22 -9.30 -5.75
CA ARG A 249 -9.86 -10.18 -4.76
C ARG A 249 -9.36 -9.92 -3.34
N LEU A 250 -8.05 -9.74 -3.16
CA LEU A 250 -7.47 -9.42 -1.86
C LEU A 250 -7.96 -8.06 -1.35
N LEU A 251 -7.98 -7.04 -2.21
CA LEU A 251 -8.48 -5.70 -1.84
C LEU A 251 -9.96 -5.73 -1.48
N LEU A 252 -10.78 -6.50 -2.21
CA LEU A 252 -12.19 -6.70 -1.90
C LEU A 252 -12.41 -7.37 -0.54
N TYR A 253 -11.62 -8.40 -0.23
CA TYR A 253 -11.76 -9.14 1.03
C TYR A 253 -11.22 -8.37 2.23
N THR A 254 -10.15 -7.60 2.04
CA THR A 254 -9.43 -6.93 3.14
C THR A 254 -9.91 -5.51 3.40
N ASP A 255 -10.77 -4.92 2.55
CA ASP A 255 -11.21 -3.52 2.64
C ASP A 255 -10.02 -2.52 2.75
N VAL A 256 -8.85 -2.87 2.21
CA VAL A 256 -7.63 -2.04 2.27
C VAL A 256 -7.73 -0.82 1.38
N ALA A 257 -8.44 -0.93 0.24
CA ALA A 257 -8.66 0.18 -0.67
C ALA A 257 -9.72 1.15 -0.17
N ASP A 258 -9.45 2.45 -0.28
CA ASP A 258 -10.41 3.50 0.02
C ASP A 258 -11.47 3.61 -1.10
N ALA A 259 -11.07 3.35 -2.35
CA ALA A 259 -11.97 3.20 -3.49
C ALA A 259 -11.52 2.05 -4.40
N PHE A 260 -12.48 1.25 -4.84
CA PHE A 260 -12.24 0.16 -5.78
C PHE A 260 -13.19 0.28 -6.98
N TYR A 261 -12.59 0.53 -8.14
CA TYR A 261 -13.26 0.64 -9.43
C TYR A 261 -12.90 -0.51 -10.35
N VAL A 262 -13.82 -0.83 -11.25
CA VAL A 262 -13.66 -1.83 -12.31
C VAL A 262 -14.13 -1.23 -13.63
N GLN A 263 -13.46 -1.54 -14.75
CA GLN A 263 -13.84 -0.99 -16.06
C GLN A 263 -14.95 -1.80 -16.77
N HIS A 264 -15.12 -3.07 -16.40
CA HIS A 264 -16.14 -3.96 -16.95
C HIS A 264 -17.44 -3.94 -16.14
N GLN A 265 -18.57 -3.71 -16.82
CA GLN A 265 -19.88 -3.65 -16.19
C GLN A 265 -20.31 -4.97 -15.55
N GLU A 266 -20.08 -6.09 -16.23
CA GLU A 266 -20.44 -7.43 -15.72
C GLU A 266 -19.71 -7.75 -14.42
N LEU A 267 -18.40 -7.45 -14.38
CA LEU A 267 -17.57 -7.69 -13.21
C LEU A 267 -17.92 -6.73 -12.06
N ALA A 268 -18.24 -5.48 -12.38
CA ALA A 268 -18.75 -4.53 -11.40
C ALA A 268 -20.07 -5.00 -10.78
N ALA A 269 -21.01 -5.48 -11.60
CA ALA A 269 -22.29 -6.01 -11.13
C ALA A 269 -22.13 -7.28 -10.28
N ALA A 270 -21.26 -8.21 -10.70
CA ALA A 270 -21.01 -9.46 -9.99
C ALA A 270 -20.41 -9.27 -8.59
N HIS A 271 -19.64 -8.21 -8.38
CA HIS A 271 -18.95 -7.94 -7.11
C HIS A 271 -19.49 -6.71 -6.34
N GLY A 272 -20.56 -6.07 -6.82
CA GLY A 272 -21.11 -4.86 -6.21
C GLY A 272 -20.16 -3.66 -6.23
N LEU A 273 -19.26 -3.61 -7.21
CA LEU A 273 -18.25 -2.56 -7.38
C LEU A 273 -18.76 -1.44 -8.30
N VAL A 274 -18.09 -0.29 -8.26
CA VAL A 274 -18.43 0.83 -9.14
C VAL A 274 -17.78 0.62 -10.50
N ASN A 275 -18.60 0.59 -11.55
CA ASN A 275 -18.10 0.62 -12.92
C ASN A 275 -17.54 2.02 -13.23
N ALA A 276 -16.24 2.13 -13.50
CA ALA A 276 -15.60 3.39 -13.88
C ALA A 276 -15.70 3.71 -15.38
N GLY A 277 -16.21 2.77 -16.18
CA GLY A 277 -16.28 2.87 -17.63
C GLY A 277 -14.91 2.71 -18.30
N GLU A 278 -14.87 3.00 -19.60
CA GLU A 278 -13.73 2.75 -20.48
C GLU A 278 -12.61 3.82 -20.31
N MET A 279 -12.11 4.04 -19.10
CA MET A 279 -11.12 5.10 -18.84
C MET A 279 -9.84 4.97 -19.68
N VAL A 280 -9.42 3.74 -20.04
CA VAL A 280 -8.23 3.52 -20.88
C VAL A 280 -8.50 3.92 -22.33
N PHE A 281 -9.68 3.61 -22.89
CA PHE A 281 -10.01 3.91 -24.28
C PHE A 281 -10.50 5.35 -24.48
N ASN A 282 -11.05 5.96 -23.44
CA ASN A 282 -11.47 7.36 -23.44
C ASN A 282 -10.30 8.34 -23.28
N SER A 283 -9.05 7.87 -23.31
CA SER A 283 -7.88 8.73 -23.27
C SER A 283 -7.90 9.71 -24.44
N ARG A 284 -7.76 11.01 -24.15
CA ARG A 284 -8.02 12.08 -25.14
C ARG A 284 -6.78 12.57 -25.90
N ARG A 285 -5.57 12.04 -25.65
CA ARG A 285 -4.37 12.34 -26.46
C ARG A 285 -4.33 11.50 -27.74
N ALA A 286 -3.87 12.14 -28.81
CA ALA A 286 -3.88 11.63 -30.17
C ALA A 286 -3.15 10.27 -30.33
N ASP A 287 -2.13 10.02 -29.51
CA ASP A 287 -1.27 8.83 -29.57
C ASP A 287 -1.96 7.55 -29.04
N ALA A 288 -3.04 7.72 -28.31
CA ALA A 288 -3.79 6.65 -27.67
C ALA A 288 -5.04 6.23 -28.45
N GLN A 289 -5.39 6.97 -29.50
CA GLN A 289 -6.42 6.52 -30.44
C GLN A 289 -5.85 5.39 -31.30
N PRO A 290 -6.53 4.23 -31.41
CA PRO A 290 -6.14 3.24 -32.39
C PRO A 290 -6.14 3.90 -33.76
N SER A 291 -5.08 3.69 -34.54
CA SER A 291 -5.01 4.17 -35.92
C SER A 291 -6.32 3.80 -36.62
N PRO A 292 -6.99 4.74 -37.32
CA PRO A 292 -8.18 4.38 -38.07
C PRO A 292 -7.80 3.25 -39.02
N LEU A 293 -8.54 2.14 -38.93
CA LEU A 293 -8.39 0.99 -39.81
C LEU A 293 -8.46 1.52 -41.25
N VAL A 294 -7.32 1.48 -41.94
CA VAL A 294 -7.21 1.71 -43.40
C VAL A 294 -7.54 0.41 -44.10
#